data_AF-V5D441-F1
#
_entry.id   AF-V5D441-F1
#
_cell.length_a   1.000
_cell.length_b   1.000
_cell.length_c   1.000
_cell.angle_alpha   90.00
_cell.angle_beta   90.00
_cell.angle_gamma   90.00
#
_symmetry.space_group_name_H-M   'P 1'
#
loop_
_entity.id
_entity.type
_entity.pdbx_description
1 polymer ?
#
loop_
_entity_poly.entity_id
_entity_poly.type
_entity_poly.pdbx_seq_one_letter_code
_entity_poly.pdbx_strand_id
1 'polypeptide(L)'
;MGRVPASDDFRRDVVKAYSGPLFATTFDFGVLWNKVDSVCNKILGWTDSPEFRGQTVIQQVVRAYTIVYRLVSAPCLDCPKLVRGTSAQQDTIGGGSEGTQALVVYYLLRETIRKRLSSVVTHRLKMSLTAEPPTLLQVYLTEWRTFIIAVNHLKVVFSYLHSPWQKHELPSEQPLLPTEVVALVQWSDIIMSPEICEGLAEQIFNLISRDRLHRLDEGSTSLVRDISHSLAMLNDPRHTAYSSLIEESYLVHLQRFYKENINVLKAGGILSYIERSLIIFEDEMERVNRILNKCTMLPMLQRLSDVLIDSEIPYIKSYLPTWILNDRGYFLNKMYQLLSKKFYRFVGA
;
A
#
# COMPACT_ATOMS: atom_id res chain seq x y z
N MET A 1 -1.52 47.53 27.80
CA MET A 1 -0.20 47.27 28.40
C MET A 1 0.14 45.81 28.19
N GLY A 2 0.77 45.47 27.07
CA GLY A 2 1.20 44.11 26.78
C GLY A 2 2.55 43.84 27.44
N ARG A 3 2.60 42.87 28.36
CA ARG A 3 3.88 42.26 28.77
C ARG A 3 4.25 41.24 27.72
N VAL A 4 5.26 41.60 26.93
CA VAL A 4 5.99 40.72 26.02
C VAL A 4 6.57 39.56 26.84
N PRO A 5 6.32 38.28 26.50
CA PRO A 5 7.02 37.17 27.11
C PRO A 5 8.50 37.27 26.74
N ALA A 6 9.35 37.18 27.75
CA ALA A 6 10.77 37.45 27.67
C ALA A 6 11.46 36.66 26.54
N SER A 7 12.26 37.37 25.75
CA SER A 7 13.19 36.84 24.73
C SER A 7 14.19 35.81 25.27
N ASP A 8 14.26 35.66 26.59
CA ASP A 8 15.13 34.76 27.33
C ASP A 8 14.66 33.30 27.35
N ASP A 9 13.35 33.04 27.18
CA ASP A 9 12.81 31.67 27.17
C ASP A 9 13.06 31.00 25.81
N PHE A 10 12.83 31.76 24.73
CA PHE A 10 13.16 31.32 23.37
C PHE A 10 14.66 31.12 23.18
N ARG A 11 15.49 31.99 23.79
CA ARG A 11 16.95 31.83 23.82
C ARG A 11 17.37 30.62 24.64
N ARG A 12 16.72 30.32 25.76
CA ARG A 12 17.03 29.12 26.55
C ARG A 12 16.67 27.82 25.84
N ASP A 13 15.55 27.78 25.13
CA ASP A 13 15.14 26.60 24.35
C ASP A 13 16.01 26.38 23.11
N VAL A 14 16.40 27.46 22.43
CA VAL A 14 17.39 27.43 21.35
C VAL A 14 18.76 27.02 21.90
N VAL A 15 19.22 27.63 23.00
CA VAL A 15 20.49 27.25 23.64
C VAL A 15 20.44 25.79 24.08
N LYS A 16 19.37 25.26 24.68
CA LYS A 16 19.23 23.82 25.00
C LYS A 16 19.19 22.92 23.77
N ALA A 17 18.67 23.41 22.64
CA ALA A 17 18.69 22.68 21.37
C ALA A 17 20.09 22.61 20.75
N TYR A 18 20.95 23.60 21.06
CA TYR A 18 22.32 23.72 20.52
C TYR A 18 23.44 23.50 21.55
N SER A 19 23.12 23.36 22.85
CA SER A 19 24.04 23.03 23.95
C SER A 19 23.86 21.56 24.34
N GLY A 20 24.31 20.73 23.42
CA GLY A 20 24.49 19.30 23.58
C GLY A 20 25.71 18.87 22.78
N PRO A 21 26.07 17.59 22.77
CA PRO A 21 27.35 17.04 22.32
C PRO A 21 27.54 17.22 20.80
N LEU A 22 27.79 18.45 20.38
CA LEU A 22 27.99 18.92 19.01
C LEU A 22 29.48 19.17 18.73
N PHE A 23 30.27 19.30 19.79
CA PHE A 23 31.70 19.63 19.78
C PHE A 23 32.55 18.62 20.57
N ALA A 24 31.98 17.47 20.97
CA ALA A 24 32.78 16.43 21.61
C ALA A 24 33.61 15.69 20.55
N THR A 25 34.86 15.39 20.86
CA THR A 25 35.84 14.78 19.94
C THR A 25 35.65 13.27 19.75
N THR A 26 34.75 12.65 20.54
CA THR A 26 34.48 11.20 20.51
C THR A 26 33.02 10.95 20.85
N PHE A 27 32.29 10.22 20.00
CA PHE A 27 30.89 9.88 20.19
C PHE A 27 30.67 8.38 20.15
N ASP A 28 29.92 7.84 21.11
CA ASP A 28 29.49 6.46 21.15
C ASP A 28 28.23 6.28 20.27
N PHE A 29 28.34 5.40 19.27
CA PHE A 29 27.25 5.06 18.36
C PHE A 29 25.99 4.56 19.10
N GLY A 30 26.15 3.72 20.15
CA GLY A 30 25.04 3.09 20.86
C GLY A 30 24.17 4.09 21.61
N VAL A 31 24.78 5.09 22.26
CA VAL A 31 24.05 6.12 23.02
C VAL A 31 23.24 7.03 22.08
N LEU A 32 23.81 7.38 20.93
CA LEU A 32 23.12 8.19 19.93
C LEU A 32 22.00 7.40 19.25
N TRP A 33 22.24 6.14 18.90
CA TRP A 33 21.22 5.28 18.33
C TRP A 33 20.05 5.05 19.29
N ASN A 34 20.29 4.79 20.57
CA ASN A 34 19.20 4.59 21.55
C ASN A 34 18.26 5.79 21.64
N LYS A 35 18.79 7.01 21.48
CA LYS A 35 17.97 8.24 21.42
C LYS A 35 17.12 8.28 20.15
N VAL A 36 17.71 7.92 19.00
CA VAL A 36 16.99 7.83 17.72
C VAL A 36 15.93 6.73 17.76
N ASP A 37 16.25 5.55 18.28
CA ASP A 37 15.33 4.42 18.41
C ASP A 37 14.16 4.75 19.33
N SER A 38 14.39 5.44 20.45
CA SER A 38 13.32 5.93 21.32
C SER A 38 12.37 6.88 20.56
N VAL A 39 12.90 7.81 19.77
CA VAL A 39 12.09 8.72 18.95
C VAL A 39 11.36 7.95 17.84
N CYS A 40 12.00 6.99 17.19
CA CYS A 40 11.39 6.14 16.16
C CYS A 40 10.23 5.31 16.73
N ASN A 41 10.39 4.75 17.93
CA ASN A 41 9.32 4.03 18.63
C ASN A 41 8.15 4.95 19.00
N LYS A 42 8.42 6.20 19.41
CA LYS A 42 7.38 7.22 19.64
C LYS A 42 6.65 7.61 18.33
N ILE A 43 7.39 7.79 17.24
CA ILE A 43 6.82 8.08 15.91
C ILE A 43 5.93 6.92 15.45
N LEU A 44 6.39 5.67 15.57
CA LEU A 44 5.64 4.47 15.17
C LEU A 44 4.48 4.12 16.11
N GLY A 45 4.45 4.70 17.32
CA GLY A 45 3.40 4.54 18.33
C GLY A 45 2.68 5.84 18.66
N TRP A 46 2.58 6.77 17.71
CA TRP A 46 2.06 8.11 17.96
C TRP A 46 0.59 8.14 18.40
N THR A 47 -0.21 7.13 18.03
CA THR A 47 -1.59 6.97 18.53
C THR A 47 -1.66 6.66 20.02
N ASP A 48 -0.65 5.94 20.52
CA ASP A 48 -0.57 5.49 21.91
C ASP A 48 0.10 6.56 22.80
N SER A 49 0.66 7.61 22.20
CA SER A 49 1.48 8.63 22.87
C SER A 49 0.79 10.01 22.86
N PRO A 50 0.20 10.47 23.98
CA PRO A 50 -0.48 11.78 24.05
C PRO A 50 0.48 12.98 23.87
N GLU A 51 1.79 12.77 24.06
CA GLU A 51 2.85 13.78 23.89
C GLU A 51 3.17 14.12 22.43
N PHE A 52 2.73 13.28 21.48
CA PHE A 52 3.06 13.40 20.05
C PHE A 52 2.00 14.22 19.30
N ARG A 53 1.74 15.44 19.76
CA ARG A 53 0.76 16.36 19.12
C ARG A 53 1.34 17.75 18.90
N GLY A 54 1.17 18.28 17.69
CA GLY A 54 1.52 19.65 17.33
C GLY A 54 3.03 19.89 17.19
N GLN A 55 3.52 21.02 17.70
CA GLN A 55 4.88 21.51 17.47
C GLN A 55 5.98 20.64 18.10
N THR A 56 5.64 19.83 19.11
CA THR A 56 6.58 18.88 19.75
C THR A 56 7.04 17.78 18.79
N VAL A 57 6.18 17.36 17.86
CA VAL A 57 6.50 16.36 16.83
C VAL A 57 7.64 16.85 15.95
N ILE A 58 7.54 18.08 15.46
CA ILE A 58 8.56 18.69 14.60
C ILE A 58 9.89 18.79 15.34
N GLN A 59 9.87 19.23 16.61
CA GLN A 59 11.08 19.30 17.43
C GLN A 59 11.76 17.94 17.62
N GLN A 60 10.98 16.87 17.87
CA GLN A 60 11.52 15.52 18.04
C GLN A 60 12.08 14.95 16.72
N VAL A 61 11.36 15.14 15.61
CA VAL A 61 11.81 14.73 14.27
C VAL A 61 13.08 15.47 13.87
N VAL A 62 13.15 16.79 14.07
CA VAL A 62 14.36 17.59 13.76
C VAL A 62 15.53 17.16 14.63
N ARG A 63 15.31 16.91 15.93
CA ARG A 63 16.36 16.37 16.81
C ARG A 63 16.86 15.01 16.33
N ALA A 64 15.96 14.08 15.99
CA ALA A 64 16.34 12.78 15.45
C ALA A 64 17.10 12.92 14.13
N TYR A 65 16.63 13.77 13.21
CA TYR A 65 17.33 14.10 11.97
C TYR A 65 18.75 14.61 12.21
N THR A 66 18.94 15.54 13.16
CA THR A 66 20.28 16.05 13.48
C THR A 66 21.20 14.98 14.06
N ILE A 67 20.67 14.01 14.80
CA ILE A 67 21.44 12.88 15.33
C ILE A 67 21.80 11.91 14.19
N VAL A 68 20.85 11.58 13.32
CA VAL A 68 21.08 10.72 12.14
C VAL A 68 22.08 11.36 11.18
N TYR A 69 21.94 12.65 10.90
CA TYR A 69 22.91 13.40 10.10
C TYR A 69 24.33 13.25 10.66
N ARG A 70 24.51 13.34 11.99
CA ARG A 70 25.82 13.16 12.63
C ARG A 70 26.32 11.72 12.60
N LEU A 71 25.45 10.75 12.87
CA LEU A 71 25.77 9.33 12.81
C LEU A 71 26.29 8.90 11.43
N VAL A 72 25.89 9.62 10.39
CA VAL A 72 26.17 9.30 8.99
C VAL A 72 27.25 10.21 8.39
N SER A 73 27.56 11.37 9.00
CA SER A 73 28.57 12.33 8.51
C SER A 73 29.87 12.38 9.31
N ALA A 74 29.93 11.75 10.49
CA ALA A 74 31.13 11.76 11.33
C ALA A 74 31.42 10.36 11.90
N PRO A 75 32.70 9.93 11.92
CA PRO A 75 33.06 8.63 12.45
C PRO A 75 32.79 8.54 13.96
N CYS A 76 31.86 7.66 14.33
CA CYS A 76 31.55 7.33 15.72
C CYS A 76 32.44 6.18 16.24
N LEU A 77 32.75 6.20 17.54
CA LEU A 77 33.35 5.09 18.27
C LEU A 77 32.32 3.95 18.44
N ASP A 78 32.81 2.71 18.49
CA ASP A 78 32.02 1.49 18.72
C ASP A 78 30.86 1.27 17.74
N CYS A 79 31.02 1.68 16.48
CA CYS A 79 30.09 1.28 15.44
C CYS A 79 30.13 -0.25 15.22
N PRO A 80 28.98 -0.95 15.29
CA PRO A 80 28.92 -2.38 15.01
C PRO A 80 29.53 -2.69 13.64
N LYS A 81 30.54 -3.57 13.60
CA LYS A 81 31.09 -4.06 12.34
C LYS A 81 30.05 -5.00 11.71
N LEU A 82 29.57 -4.65 10.52
CA LEU A 82 28.71 -5.53 9.73
C LEU A 82 29.56 -6.69 9.21
N VAL A 83 29.33 -7.90 9.73
CA VAL A 83 30.04 -9.12 9.29
C VAL A 83 29.13 -9.85 8.29
N ARG A 84 29.57 -9.96 7.02
CA ARG A 84 28.94 -10.83 6.02
C ARG A 84 29.56 -12.22 6.15
N GLY A 85 28.78 -13.20 6.57
CA GLY A 85 29.24 -14.58 6.71
C GLY A 85 29.12 -15.36 5.40
N THR A 86 30.22 -15.54 4.67
CA THR A 86 30.73 -16.83 4.14
C THR A 86 31.99 -16.58 3.31
N SER A 87 33.02 -17.39 3.58
CA SER A 87 34.29 -17.50 2.85
C SER A 87 35.37 -16.47 3.21
N ALA A 88 36.52 -17.02 3.59
CA ALA A 88 37.77 -16.35 3.92
C ALA A 88 38.25 -15.39 2.81
N GLN A 89 37.86 -14.12 2.90
CA GLN A 89 38.64 -12.97 2.46
C GLN A 89 38.02 -11.71 3.06
N GLN A 90 38.85 -10.98 3.80
CA GLN A 90 38.47 -9.94 4.74
C GLN A 90 38.32 -8.60 4.01
N ASP A 91 37.42 -8.52 3.04
CA ASP A 91 37.14 -7.25 2.35
C ASP A 91 36.07 -6.48 3.14
N THR A 92 36.53 -5.47 3.88
CA THR A 92 35.67 -4.46 4.49
C THR A 92 34.87 -3.76 3.41
N ILE A 93 33.55 -3.91 3.43
CA ILE A 93 32.64 -3.22 2.50
C ILE A 93 32.71 -1.72 2.80
N GLY A 94 33.27 -0.96 1.84
CA GLY A 94 33.38 0.49 1.86
C GLY A 94 34.75 0.97 2.35
N GLY A 95 35.53 1.59 1.48
CA GLY A 95 36.85 2.18 1.80
C GLY A 95 36.82 3.38 2.75
N GLY A 96 35.71 3.66 3.43
CA GLY A 96 35.55 4.75 4.39
C GLY A 96 34.59 4.39 5.53
N SER A 97 34.96 4.76 6.76
CA SER A 97 34.17 4.55 7.99
C SER A 97 32.72 5.02 7.89
N GLU A 98 32.46 6.04 7.06
CA GLU A 98 31.15 6.67 6.89
C GLU A 98 30.15 5.78 6.10
N GLY A 99 30.63 5.07 5.07
CA GLY A 99 29.79 4.17 4.26
C GLY A 99 29.30 2.95 5.07
N THR A 100 30.16 2.38 5.91
CA THR A 100 29.80 1.28 6.81
C THR A 100 28.82 1.75 7.90
N GLN A 101 29.00 2.96 8.45
CA GLN A 101 28.08 3.54 9.44
C GLN A 101 26.68 3.79 8.87
N ALA A 102 26.58 4.32 7.64
CA ALA A 102 25.30 4.50 6.96
C ALA A 102 24.55 3.17 6.77
N LEU A 103 25.25 2.08 6.44
CA LEU A 103 24.65 0.75 6.37
C LEU A 103 24.12 0.25 7.71
N VAL A 104 24.89 0.44 8.79
CA VAL A 104 24.45 0.02 10.12
C VAL A 104 23.17 0.75 10.51
N VAL A 105 23.12 2.07 10.31
CA VAL A 105 21.92 2.88 10.57
C VAL A 105 20.73 2.41 9.73
N TYR A 106 20.95 2.05 8.46
CA TYR A 106 19.90 1.50 7.60
C TYR A 106 19.35 0.16 8.11
N TYR A 107 20.23 -0.78 8.47
CA TYR A 107 19.79 -2.08 9.00
C TYR A 107 19.05 -1.94 10.33
N LEU A 108 19.50 -1.03 11.20
CA LEU A 108 18.82 -0.78 12.47
C LEU A 108 17.45 -0.12 12.26
N LEU A 109 17.31 0.82 11.32
CA LEU A 109 16.00 1.37 10.93
C LEU A 109 15.06 0.26 10.46
N ARG A 110 15.54 -0.61 9.56
CA ARG A 110 14.78 -1.76 9.06
C ARG A 110 14.33 -2.67 10.19
N GLU A 111 15.20 -2.89 11.18
CA GLU A 111 14.91 -3.71 12.36
C GLU A 111 13.88 -3.07 13.29
N THR A 112 13.98 -1.76 13.56
CA THR A 112 13.02 -1.03 14.40
C THR A 112 11.62 -1.04 13.81
N ILE A 113 11.48 -0.82 12.48
CA ILE A 113 10.19 -0.90 11.79
C ILE A 113 9.64 -2.33 11.89
N ARG A 114 10.47 -3.34 11.54
CA ARG A 114 10.08 -4.75 11.59
C ARG A 114 9.59 -5.16 12.98
N LYS A 115 10.34 -4.80 14.03
CA LYS A 115 10.00 -5.14 15.42
C LYS A 115 8.62 -4.60 15.80
N ARG A 116 8.33 -3.33 15.52
CA ARG A 116 7.01 -2.73 15.80
C ARG A 116 5.91 -3.44 15.03
N LEU A 117 6.11 -3.66 13.73
CA LEU A 117 5.10 -4.27 12.88
C LEU A 117 4.79 -5.72 13.30
N SER A 118 5.82 -6.51 13.61
CA SER A 118 5.68 -7.89 14.10
C SER A 118 5.06 -7.96 15.49
N SER A 119 5.40 -7.04 16.42
CA SER A 119 4.91 -7.13 17.80
C SER A 119 3.52 -6.53 17.98
N VAL A 120 3.25 -5.38 17.36
CA VAL A 120 2.05 -4.58 17.65
C VAL A 120 1.00 -4.74 16.55
N VAL A 121 1.38 -4.45 15.31
CA VAL A 121 0.43 -4.47 14.18
C VAL A 121 -0.08 -5.89 13.94
N THR A 122 0.82 -6.86 13.87
CA THR A 122 0.45 -8.27 13.69
C THR A 122 -0.43 -8.78 14.83
N HIS A 123 -0.13 -8.41 16.09
CA HIS A 123 -0.97 -8.80 17.23
C HIS A 123 -2.37 -8.20 17.12
N ARG A 124 -2.49 -6.91 16.79
CA ARG A 124 -3.80 -6.24 16.64
C ARG A 124 -4.61 -6.83 15.49
N LEU A 125 -3.97 -7.14 14.35
CA LEU A 125 -4.62 -7.81 13.22
C LEU A 125 -5.06 -9.24 13.57
N LYS A 126 -4.24 -10.01 14.30
CA LYS A 126 -4.63 -11.36 14.72
C LYS A 126 -5.79 -11.35 15.71
N MET A 127 -5.84 -10.38 16.63
CA MET A 127 -6.98 -10.23 17.55
C MET A 127 -8.27 -9.86 16.82
N SER A 128 -8.20 -9.08 15.74
CA SER A 128 -9.37 -8.73 14.95
C SER A 128 -9.85 -9.84 14.00
N LEU A 129 -9.04 -10.87 13.73
CA LEU A 129 -9.49 -12.07 13.02
C LEU A 129 -10.59 -12.82 13.77
N THR A 130 -10.55 -12.81 15.11
CA THR A 130 -11.57 -13.46 15.96
C THR A 130 -12.79 -12.58 16.24
N ALA A 131 -12.76 -11.31 15.79
CA ALA A 131 -13.85 -10.36 15.99
C ALA A 131 -14.89 -10.45 14.86
N GLU A 132 -16.06 -9.87 15.08
CA GLU A 132 -17.14 -9.85 14.08
C GLU A 132 -16.72 -9.05 12.82
N PRO A 133 -17.05 -9.51 11.60
CA PRO A 133 -16.83 -8.73 10.39
C PRO A 133 -17.72 -7.47 10.39
N PRO A 134 -17.25 -6.26 10.01
CA PRO A 134 -16.01 -5.96 9.29
C PRO A 134 -14.87 -5.39 10.18
N THR A 135 -14.73 -5.84 11.43
CA THR A 135 -13.75 -5.27 12.37
C THR A 135 -12.30 -5.40 11.90
N LEU A 136 -11.93 -6.50 11.23
CA LEU A 136 -10.57 -6.67 10.68
C LEU A 136 -10.23 -5.57 9.67
N LEU A 137 -11.16 -5.27 8.75
CA LEU A 137 -11.00 -4.23 7.74
C LEU A 137 -10.83 -2.83 8.37
N GLN A 138 -11.60 -2.53 9.42
CA GLN A 138 -11.51 -1.25 10.13
C GLN A 138 -10.18 -1.12 10.90
N VAL A 139 -9.76 -2.19 11.58
CA VAL A 139 -8.47 -2.22 12.29
C VAL A 139 -7.32 -2.08 11.30
N TYR A 140 -7.33 -2.84 10.20
CA TYR A 140 -6.33 -2.73 9.15
C TYR A 140 -6.22 -1.30 8.60
N LEU A 141 -7.34 -0.64 8.27
CA LEU A 141 -7.33 0.72 7.76
C LEU A 141 -6.77 1.72 8.78
N THR A 142 -7.13 1.55 10.05
CA THR A 142 -6.66 2.41 11.14
C THR A 142 -5.15 2.28 11.34
N GLU A 143 -4.65 1.04 11.37
CA GLU A 143 -3.22 0.76 11.48
C GLU A 143 -2.47 1.25 10.25
N TRP A 144 -3.01 1.07 9.04
CA TRP A 144 -2.41 1.57 7.79
C TRP A 144 -2.25 3.09 7.78
N ARG A 145 -3.31 3.83 8.12
CA ARG A 145 -3.28 5.30 8.18
C ARG A 145 -2.25 5.78 9.22
N THR A 146 -2.23 5.13 10.38
CA THR A 146 -1.26 5.40 11.45
C THR A 146 0.17 5.15 10.99
N PHE A 147 0.39 4.05 10.28
CA PHE A 147 1.68 3.65 9.75
C PHE A 147 2.20 4.60 8.68
N ILE A 148 1.38 4.98 7.68
CA ILE A 148 1.81 5.90 6.61
C ILE A 148 2.21 7.26 7.16
N ILE A 149 1.50 7.78 8.17
CA ILE A 149 1.89 9.02 8.85
C ILE A 149 3.26 8.85 9.53
N ALA A 150 3.47 7.73 10.23
CA ALA A 150 4.75 7.43 10.87
C ALA A 150 5.90 7.31 9.85
N VAL A 151 5.67 6.64 8.71
CA VAL A 151 6.64 6.50 7.62
C VAL A 151 7.03 7.85 7.03
N ASN A 152 6.08 8.77 6.85
CA ASN A 152 6.39 10.13 6.38
C ASN A 152 7.32 10.87 7.35
N HIS A 153 7.14 10.70 8.66
CA HIS A 153 8.06 11.27 9.65
C HIS A 153 9.42 10.58 9.66
N LEU A 154 9.47 9.25 9.56
CA LEU A 154 10.72 8.50 9.47
C LEU A 154 11.52 8.89 8.21
N LYS A 155 10.85 9.06 7.07
CA LYS A 155 11.47 9.55 5.84
C LYS A 155 12.21 10.87 6.04
N VAL A 156 11.63 11.81 6.82
CA VAL A 156 12.30 13.07 7.13
C VAL A 156 13.54 12.83 8.01
N VAL A 157 13.41 12.01 9.05
CA VAL A 157 14.52 11.67 9.98
C VAL A 157 15.71 11.05 9.24
N PHE A 158 15.44 10.14 8.30
CA PHE A 158 16.46 9.38 7.57
C PHE A 158 16.77 9.94 6.18
N SER A 159 16.29 11.14 5.83
CA SER A 159 16.49 11.75 4.51
C SER A 159 17.97 11.89 4.11
N TYR A 160 18.86 12.13 5.08
CA TYR A 160 20.30 12.26 4.83
C TYR A 160 21.03 10.91 4.62
N LEU A 161 20.40 9.79 4.97
CA LEU A 161 21.00 8.45 4.87
C LEU A 161 21.46 8.11 3.44
N HIS A 162 20.72 8.61 2.44
CA HIS A 162 20.99 8.35 1.04
C HIS A 162 22.12 9.22 0.44
N SER A 163 22.49 10.34 1.08
CA SER A 163 23.46 11.28 0.48
C SER A 163 24.90 10.78 0.53
N PRO A 164 25.43 10.29 1.68
CA PRO A 164 26.77 9.70 1.68
C PRO A 164 26.87 8.39 0.91
N TRP A 165 25.76 7.65 0.78
CA TRP A 165 25.69 6.43 -0.02
C TRP A 165 25.86 6.68 -1.52
N GLN A 166 25.33 7.78 -2.05
CA GLN A 166 25.49 8.16 -3.46
C GLN A 166 26.91 8.65 -3.79
N LYS A 167 27.67 9.10 -2.79
CA LYS A 167 29.01 9.67 -2.96
C LYS A 167 30.12 8.63 -2.91
N HIS A 168 29.90 7.54 -2.19
CA HIS A 168 30.87 6.45 -2.08
C HIS A 168 30.37 5.33 -2.98
N GLU A 169 31.08 5.05 -4.08
CA GLU A 169 30.79 4.02 -5.09
C GLU A 169 30.80 2.59 -4.48
N LEU A 170 29.90 2.32 -3.53
CA LEU A 170 29.81 1.05 -2.81
C LEU A 170 29.16 -0.03 -3.69
N PRO A 171 29.51 -1.31 -3.45
CA PRO A 171 29.18 -2.41 -4.36
C PRO A 171 27.68 -2.52 -4.62
N SER A 172 27.34 -2.63 -5.91
CA SER A 172 26.00 -2.61 -6.49
C SER A 172 25.07 -3.78 -6.10
N GLU A 173 25.45 -4.61 -5.13
CA GLU A 173 24.70 -5.83 -4.79
C GLU A 173 23.48 -5.60 -3.89
N GLN A 174 23.42 -4.49 -3.13
CA GLN A 174 22.24 -4.13 -2.32
C GLN A 174 22.01 -2.61 -2.38
N PRO A 175 21.13 -2.12 -3.27
CA PRO A 175 20.78 -0.70 -3.26
C PRO A 175 20.09 -0.34 -1.94
N LEU A 176 20.53 0.74 -1.29
CA LEU A 176 19.78 1.35 -0.19
C LEU A 176 18.45 1.85 -0.73
N LEU A 177 17.39 1.08 -0.49
CA LEU A 177 16.03 1.46 -0.85
C LEU A 177 15.59 2.67 0.00
N PRO A 178 14.80 3.61 -0.57
CA PRO A 178 14.21 4.69 0.20
C PRO A 178 13.48 4.18 1.44
N THR A 179 13.52 4.95 2.53
CA THR A 179 12.90 4.57 3.81
C THR A 179 11.42 4.18 3.63
N GLU A 180 10.69 4.91 2.79
CA GLU A 180 9.31 4.61 2.44
C GLU A 180 9.14 3.25 1.76
N VAL A 181 10.05 2.87 0.86
CA VAL A 181 9.99 1.60 0.13
C VAL A 181 10.25 0.45 1.10
N VAL A 182 11.26 0.57 1.96
CA VAL A 182 11.56 -0.45 2.98
C VAL A 182 10.37 -0.67 3.90
N ALA A 183 9.75 0.42 4.36
CA ALA A 183 8.60 0.36 5.25
C ALA A 183 7.39 -0.31 4.57
N LEU A 184 7.11 0.03 3.31
CA LEU A 184 6.02 -0.56 2.53
C LEU A 184 6.24 -2.06 2.25
N VAL A 185 7.46 -2.47 1.91
CA VAL A 185 7.81 -3.89 1.71
C VAL A 185 7.56 -4.69 3.00
N GLN A 186 8.04 -4.18 4.15
CA GLN A 186 7.83 -4.85 5.43
C GLN A 186 6.36 -4.90 5.86
N TRP A 187 5.57 -3.90 5.50
CA TRP A 187 4.12 -3.95 5.70
C TRP A 187 3.48 -5.01 4.80
N SER A 188 3.87 -5.05 3.52
CA SER A 188 3.38 -6.03 2.54
C SER A 188 3.64 -7.47 3.02
N ASP A 189 4.83 -7.76 3.55
CA ASP A 189 5.17 -9.08 4.12
C ASP A 189 4.19 -9.54 5.22
N ILE A 190 3.66 -8.61 6.01
CA ILE A 190 2.71 -8.92 7.10
C ILE A 190 1.30 -9.15 6.53
N ILE A 191 0.87 -8.33 5.59
CA ILE A 191 -0.45 -8.46 4.98
C ILE A 191 -0.55 -9.69 4.10
N MET A 192 0.54 -10.06 3.43
CA MET A 192 0.66 -11.28 2.65
C MET A 192 0.85 -12.54 3.52
N SER A 193 0.89 -12.41 4.85
CA SER A 193 0.82 -13.58 5.72
C SER A 193 -0.52 -14.30 5.51
N PRO A 194 -0.53 -15.65 5.43
CA PRO A 194 -1.67 -16.41 4.93
C PRO A 194 -2.95 -16.15 5.73
N GLU A 195 -2.85 -16.15 7.06
CA GLU A 195 -3.97 -15.92 7.99
C GLU A 195 -4.63 -14.55 7.79
N ILE A 196 -3.81 -13.50 7.65
CA ILE A 196 -4.30 -12.12 7.50
C ILE A 196 -4.83 -11.90 6.08
N CYS A 197 -4.11 -12.41 5.08
CA CYS A 197 -4.50 -12.31 3.68
C CYS A 197 -5.86 -12.97 3.44
N GLU A 198 -6.06 -14.19 3.95
CA GLU A 198 -7.33 -14.92 3.81
C GLU A 198 -8.47 -14.19 4.52
N GLY A 199 -8.28 -13.77 5.77
CA GLY A 199 -9.31 -13.04 6.52
C GLY A 199 -9.68 -11.69 5.88
N LEU A 200 -8.71 -10.95 5.34
CA LEU A 200 -8.98 -9.71 4.62
C LEU A 200 -9.77 -9.98 3.33
N ALA A 201 -9.35 -10.97 2.55
CA ALA A 201 -10.02 -11.35 1.31
C ALA A 201 -11.47 -11.76 1.60
N GLU A 202 -11.71 -12.62 2.58
CA GLU A 202 -13.06 -13.09 2.95
C GLU A 202 -13.99 -11.93 3.30
N GLN A 203 -13.57 -11.01 4.17
CA GLN A 203 -14.41 -9.87 4.57
C GLN A 203 -14.68 -8.92 3.40
N ILE A 204 -13.69 -8.69 2.51
CA ILE A 204 -13.87 -7.88 1.31
C ILE A 204 -14.87 -8.54 0.35
N PHE A 205 -14.72 -9.83 0.08
CA PHE A 205 -15.62 -10.55 -0.82
C PHE A 205 -17.04 -10.68 -0.28
N ASN A 206 -17.21 -10.79 1.03
CA ASN A 206 -18.52 -10.72 1.68
C ASN A 206 -19.20 -9.37 1.42
N LEU A 207 -18.46 -8.25 1.49
CA LEU A 207 -19.00 -6.93 1.18
C LEU A 207 -19.31 -6.78 -0.32
N ILE A 208 -18.42 -7.22 -1.21
CA ILE A 208 -18.66 -7.18 -2.68
C ILE A 208 -19.89 -8.01 -3.06
N SER A 209 -20.05 -9.19 -2.45
CA SER A 209 -21.20 -10.06 -2.71
C SER A 209 -22.51 -9.43 -2.21
N ARG A 210 -22.47 -8.78 -1.04
CA ARG A 210 -23.62 -8.00 -0.54
C ARG A 210 -23.97 -6.84 -1.46
N ASP A 211 -22.97 -6.12 -1.98
CA ASP A 211 -23.18 -5.02 -2.92
C ASP A 211 -23.89 -5.46 -4.21
N ARG A 212 -23.70 -6.71 -4.64
CA ARG A 212 -24.39 -7.28 -5.82
C ARG A 212 -25.88 -7.50 -5.58
N LEU A 213 -26.26 -7.84 -4.35
CA LEU A 213 -27.65 -8.05 -3.97
C LEU A 213 -28.35 -6.73 -3.62
N HIS A 214 -27.69 -5.92 -2.79
CA HIS A 214 -28.19 -4.65 -2.31
C HIS A 214 -27.02 -3.65 -2.24
N ARG A 215 -27.21 -2.46 -2.82
CA ARG A 215 -26.22 -1.39 -2.79
C ARG A 215 -25.73 -1.16 -1.35
N LEU A 216 -24.40 -1.22 -1.15
CA LEU A 216 -23.81 -1.00 0.16
C LEU A 216 -24.08 0.41 0.70
N ASP A 217 -24.05 0.54 2.02
CA ASP A 217 -23.99 1.83 2.70
C ASP A 217 -22.68 2.57 2.38
N GLU A 218 -22.71 3.89 2.53
CA GLU A 218 -21.55 4.74 2.22
C GLU A 218 -20.33 4.41 3.10
N GLY A 219 -20.56 3.99 4.35
CA GLY A 219 -19.53 3.54 5.28
C GLY A 219 -18.77 2.33 4.77
N SER A 220 -19.48 1.22 4.50
CA SER A 220 -18.88 -0.01 3.95
C SER A 220 -18.25 0.21 2.57
N THR A 221 -18.87 1.06 1.74
CA THR A 221 -18.32 1.43 0.42
C THR A 221 -16.97 2.13 0.58
N SER A 222 -16.89 3.14 1.46
CA SER A 222 -15.66 3.88 1.71
C SER A 222 -14.56 2.99 2.28
N LEU A 223 -14.94 2.03 3.13
CA LEU A 223 -14.01 1.07 3.73
C LEU A 223 -13.31 0.20 2.68
N VAL A 224 -14.08 -0.43 1.78
CA VAL A 224 -13.50 -1.29 0.74
C VAL A 224 -12.68 -0.48 -0.27
N ARG A 225 -13.13 0.73 -0.60
CA ARG A 225 -12.40 1.64 -1.49
C ARG A 225 -11.06 2.06 -0.91
N ASP A 226 -11.03 2.48 0.35
CA ASP A 226 -9.81 2.93 1.01
C ASP A 226 -8.82 1.77 1.19
N ILE A 227 -9.32 0.55 1.44
CA ILE A 227 -8.49 -0.67 1.51
C ILE A 227 -7.93 -1.02 0.12
N SER A 228 -8.77 -0.99 -0.91
CA SER A 228 -8.32 -1.20 -2.29
C SER A 228 -7.23 -0.22 -2.69
N HIS A 229 -7.34 1.05 -2.26
CA HIS A 229 -6.30 2.04 -2.49
C HIS A 229 -5.04 1.75 -1.66
N SER A 230 -5.16 1.38 -0.39
CA SER A 230 -4.01 1.03 0.46
C SER A 230 -3.20 -0.15 -0.10
N LEU A 231 -3.87 -1.19 -0.60
CA LEU A 231 -3.23 -2.36 -1.18
C LEU A 231 -2.57 -2.06 -2.52
N ALA A 232 -3.15 -1.15 -3.29
CA ALA A 232 -2.52 -0.69 -4.53
C ALA A 232 -1.29 0.19 -4.28
N MET A 233 -1.25 0.91 -3.14
CA MET A 233 -0.08 1.69 -2.70
C MET A 233 1.07 0.82 -2.16
N LEU A 234 0.80 -0.44 -1.84
CA LEU A 234 1.78 -1.34 -1.22
C LEU A 234 2.85 -1.89 -2.15
N ASN A 235 2.78 -1.65 -3.46
CA ASN A 235 3.78 -2.17 -4.39
C ASN A 235 4.31 -1.17 -5.42
N ASP A 236 5.65 -1.15 -5.51
CA ASP A 236 6.51 -1.60 -6.64
C ASP A 236 5.80 -1.78 -8.01
N PRO A 237 6.45 -1.52 -9.17
CA PRO A 237 5.81 -1.27 -10.47
C PRO A 237 4.99 -2.43 -11.08
N ARG A 238 4.76 -3.52 -10.32
CA ARG A 238 3.97 -4.70 -10.71
C ARG A 238 2.64 -4.85 -9.96
N HIS A 239 2.27 -3.98 -9.01
CA HIS A 239 0.98 -4.01 -8.29
C HIS A 239 0.56 -5.36 -7.66
N THR A 240 1.50 -6.22 -7.28
CA THR A 240 1.20 -7.64 -6.97
C THR A 240 0.27 -7.88 -5.78
N ALA A 241 0.29 -7.06 -4.72
CA ALA A 241 -0.47 -7.27 -3.48
C ALA A 241 -1.98 -7.03 -3.66
N TYR A 242 -2.35 -5.95 -4.37
CA TYR A 242 -3.74 -5.71 -4.73
C TYR A 242 -4.25 -6.78 -5.71
N SER A 243 -3.40 -7.12 -6.69
CA SER A 243 -3.78 -8.09 -7.72
C SER A 243 -4.00 -9.48 -7.12
N SER A 244 -3.09 -9.95 -6.28
CA SER A 244 -3.15 -11.27 -5.64
C SER A 244 -4.27 -11.39 -4.60
N LEU A 245 -4.55 -10.33 -3.82
CA LEU A 245 -5.52 -10.40 -2.71
C LEU A 245 -6.95 -10.16 -3.20
N ILE A 246 -7.15 -9.20 -4.11
CA ILE A 246 -8.48 -8.74 -4.51
C ILE A 246 -8.75 -9.01 -5.98
N GLU A 247 -7.92 -8.51 -6.89
CA GLU A 247 -8.25 -8.43 -8.31
C GLU A 247 -8.46 -9.81 -8.94
N GLU A 248 -7.49 -10.72 -8.83
CA GLU A 248 -7.57 -12.04 -9.45
C GLU A 248 -8.76 -12.84 -8.92
N SER A 249 -8.95 -12.86 -7.61
CA SER A 249 -10.09 -13.55 -7.00
C SER A 249 -11.42 -12.90 -7.40
N TYR A 250 -11.52 -11.57 -7.44
CA TYR A 250 -12.72 -10.86 -7.90
C TYR A 250 -13.07 -11.24 -9.34
N LEU A 251 -12.08 -11.26 -10.23
CA LEU A 251 -12.27 -11.61 -11.64
C LEU A 251 -12.73 -13.07 -11.81
N VAL A 252 -12.16 -14.00 -11.03
CA VAL A 252 -12.58 -15.41 -11.03
C VAL A 252 -14.04 -15.56 -10.56
N HIS A 253 -14.41 -14.89 -9.47
CA HIS A 253 -15.77 -14.93 -8.94
C HIS A 253 -16.78 -14.25 -9.88
N LEU A 254 -16.40 -13.13 -10.51
CA LEU A 254 -17.20 -12.45 -11.53
C LEU A 254 -17.48 -13.37 -12.73
N GLN A 255 -16.43 -13.97 -13.29
CA GLN A 255 -16.53 -14.88 -14.43
C GLN A 255 -17.40 -16.09 -14.10
N ARG A 256 -17.19 -16.71 -12.93
CA ARG A 256 -18.00 -17.86 -12.47
C ARG A 256 -19.48 -17.49 -12.36
N PHE A 257 -19.78 -16.37 -11.69
CA PHE A 257 -21.14 -15.92 -11.45
C PHE A 257 -21.93 -15.74 -12.77
N TYR A 258 -21.38 -15.05 -13.76
CA TYR A 258 -22.08 -14.84 -15.03
C TYR A 258 -22.12 -16.09 -15.90
N LYS A 259 -21.12 -16.96 -15.83
CA LYS A 259 -21.12 -18.23 -16.54
C LYS A 259 -22.21 -19.16 -16.03
N GLU A 260 -22.43 -19.23 -14.73
CA GLU A 260 -23.49 -20.04 -14.12
C GLU A 260 -24.89 -19.49 -14.45
N ASN A 261 -25.02 -18.17 -14.54
CA ASN A 261 -26.29 -17.49 -14.82
C ASN A 261 -26.60 -17.30 -16.32
N ILE A 262 -25.74 -17.80 -17.23
CA ILE A 262 -25.86 -17.51 -18.67
C ILE A 262 -27.18 -18.02 -19.27
N ASN A 263 -27.66 -19.19 -18.82
CA ASN A 263 -28.90 -19.78 -19.29
C ASN A 263 -30.12 -18.95 -18.85
N VAL A 264 -30.06 -18.37 -17.64
CA VAL A 264 -31.10 -17.48 -17.12
C VAL A 264 -31.16 -16.19 -17.94
N LEU A 265 -30.00 -15.65 -18.34
CA LEU A 265 -29.94 -14.47 -19.19
C LEU A 265 -30.54 -14.72 -20.58
N LYS A 266 -30.36 -15.92 -21.15
CA LYS A 266 -30.89 -16.30 -22.47
C LYS A 266 -32.38 -16.67 -22.45
N ALA A 267 -32.97 -16.98 -21.30
CA ALA A 267 -34.37 -17.40 -21.20
C ALA A 267 -35.36 -16.38 -21.78
N GLY A 268 -35.02 -15.08 -21.74
CA GLY A 268 -35.81 -13.99 -22.32
C GLY A 268 -35.63 -13.79 -23.84
N GLY A 269 -34.89 -14.69 -24.51
CA GLY A 269 -34.52 -14.55 -25.92
C GLY A 269 -33.34 -13.62 -26.15
N ILE A 270 -32.85 -13.60 -27.40
CA ILE A 270 -31.61 -12.92 -27.80
C ILE A 270 -31.63 -11.40 -27.55
N LEU A 271 -32.77 -10.72 -27.73
CA LEU A 271 -32.84 -9.28 -27.48
C LEU A 271 -32.71 -8.97 -25.98
N SER A 272 -33.47 -9.69 -25.15
CA SER A 272 -33.39 -9.53 -23.69
C SER A 272 -31.98 -9.88 -23.19
N TYR A 273 -31.34 -10.89 -23.78
CA TYR A 273 -29.95 -11.23 -23.49
C TYR A 273 -28.99 -10.06 -23.78
N ILE A 274 -29.09 -9.43 -24.97
CA ILE A 274 -28.23 -8.29 -25.34
C ILE A 274 -28.48 -7.09 -24.42
N GLU A 275 -29.74 -6.73 -24.17
CA GLU A 275 -30.09 -5.60 -23.31
C GLU A 275 -29.63 -5.82 -21.86
N ARG A 276 -29.86 -7.01 -21.30
CA ARG A 276 -29.35 -7.36 -19.96
C ARG A 276 -27.84 -7.36 -19.90
N SER A 277 -27.16 -7.86 -20.94
CA SER A 277 -25.70 -7.85 -20.98
C SER A 277 -25.16 -6.42 -20.97
N LEU A 278 -25.76 -5.49 -21.72
CA LEU A 278 -25.40 -4.07 -21.70
C LEU A 278 -25.57 -3.45 -20.31
N ILE A 279 -26.70 -3.73 -19.64
CA ILE A 279 -26.95 -3.25 -18.26
C ILE A 279 -25.90 -3.83 -17.30
N ILE A 280 -25.58 -5.12 -17.41
CA ILE A 280 -24.55 -5.77 -16.58
C ILE A 280 -23.18 -5.08 -16.75
N PHE A 281 -22.81 -4.71 -17.98
CA PHE A 281 -21.57 -3.94 -18.20
C PHE A 281 -21.61 -2.60 -17.46
N GLU A 282 -22.71 -1.86 -17.54
CA GLU A 282 -22.86 -0.56 -16.87
C GLU A 282 -22.83 -0.71 -15.34
N ASP A 283 -23.56 -1.67 -14.79
CA ASP A 283 -23.65 -1.95 -13.35
C ASP A 283 -22.28 -2.36 -12.77
N GLU A 284 -21.55 -3.26 -13.43
CA GLU A 284 -20.22 -3.67 -12.96
C GLU A 284 -19.18 -2.55 -13.15
N MET A 285 -19.28 -1.72 -14.19
CA MET A 285 -18.45 -0.53 -14.34
C MET A 285 -18.68 0.47 -13.20
N GLU A 286 -19.95 0.75 -12.85
CA GLU A 286 -20.28 1.61 -11.71
C GLU A 286 -19.74 1.00 -10.41
N ARG A 287 -19.91 -0.32 -10.21
CA ARG A 287 -19.44 -1.05 -9.03
C ARG A 287 -17.93 -0.91 -8.85
N VAL A 288 -17.15 -1.20 -9.89
CA VAL A 288 -15.69 -1.11 -9.85
C VAL A 288 -15.27 0.33 -9.54
N ASN A 289 -15.88 1.32 -10.21
CA ASN A 289 -15.58 2.73 -9.96
C ASN A 289 -15.87 3.18 -8.52
N ARG A 290 -16.89 2.60 -7.89
CA ARG A 290 -17.33 2.96 -6.54
C ARG A 290 -16.47 2.30 -5.45
N ILE A 291 -16.10 1.04 -5.63
CA ILE A 291 -15.62 0.17 -4.55
C ILE A 291 -14.17 -0.30 -4.73
N LEU A 292 -13.71 -0.50 -5.97
CA LEU A 292 -12.42 -1.12 -6.28
C LEU A 292 -11.41 -0.11 -6.84
N ASN A 293 -10.17 -0.56 -7.06
CA ASN A 293 -9.17 0.26 -7.71
C ASN A 293 -9.49 0.41 -9.21
N LYS A 294 -9.13 1.57 -9.80
CA LYS A 294 -9.32 1.86 -11.22
C LYS A 294 -8.56 0.90 -12.13
N CYS A 295 -7.44 0.31 -11.68
CA CYS A 295 -6.68 -0.66 -12.46
C CYS A 295 -7.52 -1.90 -12.83
N THR A 296 -8.49 -2.27 -11.98
CA THR A 296 -9.40 -3.42 -12.17
C THR A 296 -10.39 -3.23 -13.31
N MET A 297 -10.61 -2.00 -13.77
CA MET A 297 -11.62 -1.69 -14.79
C MET A 297 -11.39 -2.46 -16.09
N LEU A 298 -10.16 -2.40 -16.62
CA LEU A 298 -9.84 -3.06 -17.89
C LEU A 298 -9.86 -4.59 -17.79
N PRO A 299 -9.22 -5.22 -16.78
CA PRO A 299 -9.33 -6.67 -16.57
C PRO A 299 -10.77 -7.15 -16.37
N MET A 300 -11.59 -6.40 -15.64
CA MET A 300 -13.01 -6.71 -15.42
C MET A 300 -13.77 -6.73 -16.74
N LEU A 301 -13.64 -5.66 -17.55
CA LEU A 301 -14.30 -5.57 -18.85
C LEU A 301 -13.89 -6.72 -19.80
N GLN A 302 -12.60 -7.10 -19.76
CA GLN A 302 -12.10 -8.23 -20.54
C GLN A 302 -12.76 -9.54 -20.12
N ARG A 303 -12.77 -9.86 -18.82
CA ARG A 303 -13.39 -11.10 -18.31
C ARG A 303 -14.88 -11.14 -18.57
N LEU A 304 -15.56 -10.01 -18.43
CA LEU A 304 -16.99 -9.91 -18.69
C LEU A 304 -17.31 -10.08 -20.19
N SER A 305 -16.49 -9.51 -21.07
CA SER A 305 -16.57 -9.73 -22.52
C SER A 305 -16.31 -11.18 -22.90
N ASP A 306 -15.34 -11.85 -22.28
CA ASP A 306 -15.04 -13.25 -22.56
C ASP A 306 -16.26 -14.16 -22.29
N VAL A 307 -17.04 -13.86 -21.24
CA VAL A 307 -18.21 -14.65 -20.79
C VAL A 307 -19.53 -14.26 -21.47
N LEU A 308 -19.79 -12.95 -21.63
CA LEU A 308 -21.06 -12.46 -22.17
C LEU A 308 -21.03 -12.24 -23.69
N ILE A 309 -19.85 -12.25 -24.30
CA ILE A 309 -19.71 -12.03 -25.74
C ILE A 309 -19.00 -13.22 -26.35
N ASP A 310 -17.72 -13.44 -26.04
CA ASP A 310 -16.88 -14.37 -26.80
C ASP A 310 -17.37 -15.81 -26.73
N SER A 311 -17.76 -16.31 -25.54
CA SER A 311 -18.36 -17.65 -25.41
C SER A 311 -19.74 -17.76 -26.07
N GLU A 312 -20.41 -16.64 -26.33
CA GLU A 312 -21.79 -16.59 -26.83
C GLU A 312 -21.91 -16.06 -28.26
N ILE A 313 -20.78 -15.82 -28.94
CA ILE A 313 -20.72 -15.51 -30.37
C ILE A 313 -21.53 -16.51 -31.21
N PRO A 314 -21.45 -17.84 -31.01
CA PRO A 314 -22.22 -18.79 -31.82
C PRO A 314 -23.73 -18.57 -31.69
N TYR A 315 -24.20 -18.31 -30.48
CA TYR A 315 -25.60 -18.02 -30.19
C TYR A 315 -26.05 -16.69 -30.81
N ILE A 316 -25.23 -15.64 -30.72
CA ILE A 316 -25.55 -14.34 -31.33
C ILE A 316 -25.57 -14.45 -32.86
N LYS A 317 -24.61 -15.17 -33.45
CA LYS A 317 -24.47 -15.35 -34.90
C LYS A 317 -25.66 -16.06 -35.55
N SER A 318 -26.35 -16.96 -34.85
CA SER A 318 -27.50 -17.66 -35.44
C SER A 318 -28.69 -16.75 -35.75
N TYR A 319 -28.79 -15.57 -35.12
CA TYR A 319 -29.91 -14.64 -35.32
C TYR A 319 -29.60 -13.51 -36.32
N LEU A 320 -28.32 -13.31 -36.66
CA LEU A 320 -27.84 -12.26 -37.56
C LEU A 320 -28.52 -12.27 -38.94
N PRO A 321 -28.61 -13.42 -39.66
CA PRO A 321 -29.25 -13.46 -40.97
C PRO A 321 -30.71 -13.02 -40.92
N THR A 322 -31.44 -13.48 -39.91
CA THR A 322 -32.85 -13.16 -39.70
C THR A 322 -33.08 -11.68 -39.45
N TRP A 323 -32.15 -10.99 -38.78
CA TRP A 323 -32.29 -9.55 -38.51
C TRP A 323 -31.94 -8.69 -39.70
N ILE A 324 -30.92 -9.07 -40.48
CA ILE A 324 -30.54 -8.37 -41.71
C ILE A 324 -31.66 -8.47 -42.75
N LEU A 325 -32.24 -9.67 -42.92
CA LEU A 325 -33.32 -9.90 -43.90
C LEU A 325 -34.62 -9.16 -43.54
N ASN A 326 -34.88 -8.93 -42.25
CA ASN A 326 -36.10 -8.27 -41.76
C ASN A 326 -35.90 -6.77 -41.45
N ASP A 327 -34.78 -6.18 -41.90
CA ASP A 327 -34.41 -4.76 -41.70
C ASP A 327 -34.58 -4.27 -40.26
N ARG A 328 -34.18 -5.12 -39.29
CA ARG A 328 -34.37 -4.85 -37.86
C ARG A 328 -33.25 -3.97 -37.30
N GLY A 329 -33.20 -2.72 -37.75
CA GLY A 329 -32.15 -1.73 -37.40
C GLY A 329 -31.92 -1.54 -35.90
N TYR A 330 -32.97 -1.59 -35.08
CA TYR A 330 -32.84 -1.51 -33.61
C TYR A 330 -32.00 -2.66 -33.03
N PHE A 331 -32.24 -3.90 -33.48
CA PHE A 331 -31.57 -5.10 -32.99
C PHE A 331 -30.09 -5.11 -33.40
N LEU A 332 -29.83 -4.72 -34.65
CA LEU A 332 -28.48 -4.57 -35.18
C LEU A 332 -27.68 -3.49 -34.43
N ASN A 333 -28.32 -2.35 -34.10
CA ASN A 333 -27.69 -1.30 -33.29
C ASN A 333 -27.35 -1.78 -31.87
N LYS A 334 -28.26 -2.48 -31.19
CA LYS A 334 -28.00 -3.04 -29.85
C LYS A 334 -26.89 -4.09 -29.86
N MET A 335 -26.87 -4.95 -30.87
CA MET A 335 -25.79 -5.91 -31.05
C MET A 335 -24.45 -5.20 -31.34
N TYR A 336 -24.45 -4.15 -32.17
CA TYR A 336 -23.26 -3.34 -32.40
C TYR A 336 -22.76 -2.68 -31.11
N GLN A 337 -23.66 -2.15 -30.28
CA GLN A 337 -23.30 -1.60 -28.96
C GLN A 337 -22.69 -2.65 -28.03
N LEU A 338 -23.19 -3.89 -28.05
CA LEU A 338 -22.61 -4.97 -27.25
C LEU A 338 -21.23 -5.37 -27.79
N LEU A 339 -21.11 -5.57 -29.10
CA LEU A 339 -19.83 -5.92 -29.73
C LEU A 339 -18.80 -4.79 -29.63
N SER A 340 -19.21 -3.53 -29.58
CA SER A 340 -18.30 -2.41 -29.36
C SER A 340 -17.68 -2.43 -27.95
N LYS A 341 -18.34 -3.04 -26.96
CA LYS A 341 -17.75 -3.27 -25.62
C LYS A 341 -16.50 -4.16 -25.69
N LYS A 342 -16.42 -5.05 -26.67
CA LYS A 342 -15.20 -5.84 -26.94
C LYS A 342 -14.02 -4.95 -27.39
N PHE A 343 -14.28 -3.85 -28.10
CA PHE A 343 -13.21 -3.00 -28.65
C PHE A 343 -12.50 -2.13 -27.60
N TYR A 344 -12.99 -2.06 -26.36
CA TYR A 344 -12.19 -1.52 -25.23
C TYR A 344 -10.90 -2.33 -24.98
N ARG A 345 -10.78 -3.52 -25.57
CA ARG A 345 -9.55 -4.34 -25.60
C ARG A 345 -8.39 -3.70 -26.38
N PHE A 346 -8.66 -2.68 -27.22
CA PHE A 346 -7.66 -2.06 -28.11
C PHE A 346 -7.37 -0.57 -27.85
N VAL A 347 -8.19 0.12 -27.06
CA VAL A 347 -8.06 1.58 -26.84
C VAL A 347 -7.15 1.91 -25.62
N GLY A 348 -6.77 0.90 -24.84
CA GLY A 348 -5.90 1.06 -23.65
C GLY A 348 -4.51 0.41 -23.77
N ALA A 349 -3.99 0.24 -24.99
CA ALA A 349 -2.62 -0.22 -25.23
C ALA A 349 -1.68 0.97 -25.49
#